data_AF-A0AA36N8V9-F1
#
_entry.id   AF-A0AA36N8V9-F1
#
_cell.length_a   1.000
_cell.length_b   1.000
_cell.length_c   1.000
_cell.angle_alpha   90.00
_cell.angle_beta   90.00
_cell.angle_gamma   90.00
#
_symmetry.space_group_name_H-M   'P 1'
#
loop_
_entity.id
_entity.type
_entity.pdbx_description
1 polymer ?
#
loop_
_entity_poly.entity_id
_entity_poly.type
_entity_poly.pdbx_seq_one_letter_code
_entity_poly.pdbx_strand_id
1 'polypeptide(L)'
;MSKRQCGTRLPVSDASWTLLIFLLAVFISGGVQANQSKKPVVAEKHASELDLDCESYEDGVDWSEVRRQLNGFLKEPSAEHPSVSSLLALGRVQTDCYIGLCCLGYMALLFMSPEKRSAALVNTLFGSVPLWDQIPLSYWDTIHSRWPIFGLLEMLGLQVRKEPMASSHRHADGCCDRLDSDLDHVFRQILDNHLSTGASLPIATTTRYLAESSSRCSFGKASAYLALAERLLLADSSILTQAAKDFMAMGEAQLDRCAVGRNVTVFDQMTSEWPFWSILRRVEAEEHVQLPSEKLRTPPQYVSPVLEPPGHLAGRPTRGRWPQDVSGSRPSAAEG
;
A
#
# COMPACT_ATOMS: atom_id res chain seq x y z
N MET A 1 38.17 -3.82 9.27
CA MET A 1 36.98 -4.69 9.21
C MET A 1 36.17 -4.48 10.49
N SER A 2 35.11 -3.67 10.44
CA SER A 2 34.35 -3.27 11.64
C SER A 2 33.06 -4.07 11.73
N LYS A 3 32.93 -4.92 12.76
CA LYS A 3 31.68 -5.61 13.10
C LYS A 3 30.77 -4.61 13.82
N ARG A 4 29.72 -4.13 13.14
CA ARG A 4 28.63 -3.39 13.80
C ARG A 4 27.87 -4.37 14.69
N GLN A 5 27.94 -4.19 16.00
CA GLN A 5 27.15 -4.92 16.98
C GLN A 5 25.69 -4.42 16.91
N CYS A 6 24.74 -5.36 16.87
CA CYS A 6 23.31 -5.05 17.06
C CYS A 6 23.11 -4.46 18.46
N GLY A 7 22.39 -3.34 18.52
CA GLY A 7 22.13 -2.57 19.73
C GLY A 7 21.47 -3.36 20.86
N THR A 8 21.78 -2.91 22.07
CA THR A 8 21.17 -3.29 23.35
C THR A 8 19.64 -3.19 23.31
N ARG A 9 18.96 -4.29 23.66
CA ARG A 9 17.49 -4.38 23.77
C ARG A 9 17.00 -3.46 24.90
N LEU A 10 16.03 -2.60 24.61
CA LEU A 10 15.26 -1.88 25.62
C LEU A 10 14.37 -2.88 26.40
N PRO A 11 14.33 -2.84 27.74
CA PRO A 11 13.44 -3.68 28.54
C PRO A 11 12.03 -3.09 28.53
N VAL A 12 11.26 -3.37 27.48
CA VAL A 12 9.81 -3.12 27.48
C VAL A 12 9.11 -4.41 27.91
N SER A 13 8.29 -4.33 28.96
CA SER A 13 7.61 -5.48 29.58
C SER A 13 6.84 -6.34 28.58
N ASP A 14 7.15 -7.63 28.57
CA ASP A 14 6.62 -8.68 27.69
C ASP A 14 5.09 -8.77 27.64
N ALA A 15 4.39 -8.43 28.74
CA ALA A 15 2.94 -8.48 28.82
C ALA A 15 2.24 -7.43 27.92
N SER A 16 2.97 -6.38 27.53
CA SER A 16 2.41 -5.26 26.79
C SER A 16 2.15 -5.57 25.30
N TRP A 17 2.93 -6.48 24.72
CA TRP A 17 2.89 -6.78 23.29
C TRP A 17 1.73 -7.69 22.91
N THR A 18 1.45 -8.67 23.77
CA THR A 18 0.33 -9.59 23.61
C THR A 18 -1.00 -8.83 23.63
N LEU A 19 -1.14 -7.80 24.47
CA LEU A 19 -2.36 -7.01 24.56
C LEU A 19 -2.65 -6.22 23.28
N LEU A 20 -1.64 -5.56 22.70
CA LEU A 20 -1.78 -4.82 21.43
C LEU A 20 -2.25 -5.75 20.30
N ILE A 21 -1.56 -6.87 20.13
CA ILE A 21 -1.89 -7.88 19.14
C ILE A 21 -3.29 -8.45 19.37
N PHE A 22 -3.64 -8.72 20.63
CA PHE A 22 -4.94 -9.26 20.99
C PHE A 22 -6.07 -8.26 20.74
N LEU A 23 -5.86 -6.97 21.03
CA LEU A 23 -6.83 -5.93 20.71
C LEU A 23 -7.04 -5.82 19.20
N LEU A 24 -5.97 -5.80 18.40
CA LEU A 24 -6.06 -5.81 16.93
C LEU A 24 -6.79 -7.07 16.43
N ALA A 25 -6.50 -8.23 17.03
CA ALA A 25 -7.18 -9.48 16.71
C ALA A 25 -8.68 -9.45 17.04
N VAL A 26 -9.06 -8.84 18.17
CA VAL A 26 -10.45 -8.70 18.62
C VAL A 26 -11.22 -7.71 17.74
N PHE A 27 -10.63 -6.57 17.38
CA PHE A 27 -11.29 -5.59 16.50
C PHE A 27 -11.61 -6.18 15.13
N ILE A 28 -10.68 -6.92 14.53
CA ILE A 28 -10.89 -7.55 13.22
C ILE A 28 -11.82 -8.77 13.34
N SER A 29 -11.65 -9.63 14.35
CA SER A 29 -12.51 -10.81 14.53
C SER A 29 -13.94 -10.44 14.94
N GLY A 30 -14.13 -9.31 15.62
CA GLY A 30 -15.44 -8.74 15.96
C GLY A 30 -16.25 -8.31 14.73
N GLY A 31 -15.59 -8.02 13.61
CA GLY A 31 -16.22 -7.79 12.30
C GLY A 31 -16.46 -9.06 11.48
N VAL A 32 -15.84 -10.19 11.84
CA VAL A 32 -15.80 -11.44 11.05
C VAL A 32 -16.69 -12.56 11.64
N GLN A 33 -17.55 -12.26 12.63
CA GLN A 33 -18.52 -13.25 13.11
C GLN A 33 -19.65 -13.51 12.09
N ALA A 34 -19.47 -14.61 11.36
CA ALA A 34 -20.47 -15.59 10.96
C ALA A 34 -21.61 -15.14 10.03
N ASN A 35 -21.32 -15.11 8.72
CA ASN A 35 -22.21 -15.77 7.77
C ASN A 35 -21.43 -16.18 6.50
N GLN A 36 -21.10 -17.47 6.41
CA GLN A 36 -20.57 -18.05 5.17
C GLN A 36 -21.66 -18.01 4.09
N SER A 37 -21.26 -17.71 2.85
CA SER A 37 -22.06 -17.76 1.62
C SER A 37 -22.86 -16.51 1.20
N LYS A 38 -22.36 -15.30 1.49
CA LYS A 38 -22.60 -14.13 0.62
C LYS A 38 -21.28 -13.40 0.40
N LYS A 39 -20.95 -13.05 -0.86
CA LYS A 39 -19.85 -12.12 -1.17
C LYS A 39 -19.93 -10.91 -0.22
N PRO A 40 -18.81 -10.38 0.28
CA PRO A 40 -18.82 -9.42 1.38
C PRO A 40 -19.30 -8.05 0.91
N VAL A 41 -20.62 -7.85 0.87
CA VAL A 41 -21.26 -6.53 0.75
C VAL A 41 -20.89 -5.61 1.93
N VAL A 42 -20.37 -6.17 3.02
CA VAL A 42 -19.94 -5.47 4.23
C VAL A 42 -18.54 -4.84 4.09
N ALA A 43 -17.63 -5.47 3.33
CA ALA A 43 -16.28 -4.90 3.09
C ALA A 43 -16.36 -3.66 2.18
N GLU A 44 -17.20 -3.68 1.14
CA GLU A 44 -17.44 -2.52 0.28
C GLU A 44 -18.03 -1.33 1.05
N LYS A 45 -18.89 -1.58 2.05
CA LYS A 45 -19.52 -0.51 2.83
C LYS A 45 -18.53 0.16 3.81
N HIS A 46 -17.63 -0.62 4.43
CA HIS A 46 -16.60 -0.07 5.30
C HIS A 46 -15.51 0.69 4.53
N ALA A 47 -15.10 0.23 3.34
CA ALA A 47 -14.08 0.91 2.54
C ALA A 47 -14.49 2.33 2.10
N SER A 48 -15.77 2.57 1.79
CA SER A 48 -16.27 3.91 1.42
C SER A 48 -16.46 4.87 2.60
N GLU A 49 -16.48 4.35 3.83
CA GLU A 49 -16.71 5.12 5.07
C GLU A 49 -15.43 5.25 5.92
N LEU A 50 -14.34 4.55 5.57
CA LEU A 50 -13.07 4.65 6.27
C LEU A 50 -12.42 6.00 5.94
N ASP A 51 -12.34 6.89 6.93
CA ASP A 51 -11.45 8.03 6.88
C ASP A 51 -10.00 7.50 6.82
N LEU A 52 -9.47 7.42 5.59
CA LEU A 52 -8.12 6.96 5.29
C LEU A 52 -7.06 7.88 5.89
N ASP A 53 -7.42 9.16 6.07
CA ASP A 53 -6.53 10.16 6.63
C ASP A 53 -6.56 10.18 8.16
N CYS A 54 -7.54 9.55 8.80
CA CYS A 54 -7.71 9.54 10.25
C CYS A 54 -7.70 10.91 10.93
N GLU A 55 -8.02 11.98 10.20
CA GLU A 55 -7.99 13.34 10.72
C GLU A 55 -9.29 13.71 11.46
N SER A 56 -10.36 12.92 11.29
CA SER A 56 -11.69 13.24 11.81
C SER A 56 -12.07 12.53 13.12
N TYR A 57 -11.20 11.68 13.67
CA TYR A 57 -11.53 10.89 14.86
C TYR A 57 -11.35 11.69 16.16
N GLU A 58 -12.38 11.70 17.02
CA GLU A 58 -12.36 12.33 18.35
C GLU A 58 -11.77 11.38 19.43
N ASP A 59 -10.65 10.72 19.13
CA ASP A 59 -10.00 9.75 20.04
C ASP A 59 -8.84 10.36 20.87
N GLY A 60 -8.56 11.65 20.66
CA GLY A 60 -7.50 12.38 21.35
C GLY A 60 -6.08 12.03 20.88
N VAL A 61 -5.93 11.29 19.78
CA VAL A 61 -4.64 10.98 19.16
C VAL A 61 -4.40 11.92 17.99
N ASP A 62 -3.24 12.58 17.99
CA ASP A 62 -2.79 13.35 16.82
C ASP A 62 -2.24 12.39 15.76
N TRP A 63 -3.12 11.86 14.92
CA TRP A 63 -2.75 10.90 13.87
C TRP A 63 -1.83 11.50 12.80
N SER A 64 -1.90 12.81 12.58
CA SER A 64 -0.99 13.51 11.68
C SER A 64 0.45 13.45 12.20
N GLU A 65 0.63 13.64 13.51
CA GLU A 65 1.92 13.53 14.19
C GLU A 65 2.40 12.08 14.21
N VAL A 66 1.51 11.11 14.47
CA VAL A 66 1.84 9.67 14.39
C VAL A 66 2.37 9.30 13.01
N ARG A 67 1.65 9.68 11.95
CA ARG A 67 2.06 9.46 10.55
C ARG A 67 3.40 10.11 10.26
N ARG A 68 3.62 11.34 10.72
CA ARG A 68 4.89 12.07 10.56
C ARG A 68 6.04 11.35 11.27
N GLN A 69 5.83 10.87 12.49
CA GLN A 69 6.83 10.13 13.27
C GLN A 69 7.18 8.78 12.63
N LEU A 70 6.19 8.05 12.11
CA LEU A 70 6.41 6.79 11.37
C LEU A 70 7.24 7.03 10.10
N ASN A 71 6.90 8.06 9.34
CA ASN A 71 7.68 8.46 8.16
C ASN A 71 9.11 8.90 8.54
N GLY A 72 9.28 9.61 9.65
CA GLY A 72 10.59 9.95 10.21
C GLY A 72 11.41 8.71 10.55
N PHE A 73 10.80 7.75 11.24
CA PHE A 73 11.42 6.48 11.58
C PHE A 73 11.88 5.70 10.33
N LEU A 74 11.10 5.66 9.26
CA LEU A 74 11.46 4.91 8.05
C LEU A 74 12.61 5.53 7.25
N LYS A 75 12.88 6.83 7.45
CA LYS A 75 14.07 7.48 6.88
C LYS A 75 15.34 7.06 7.62
N GLU A 76 15.25 6.89 8.93
CA GLU A 76 16.38 6.50 9.79
C GLU A 76 15.98 5.40 10.79
N PRO A 77 15.81 4.14 10.34
CA PRO A 77 15.30 3.08 11.19
C PRO A 77 16.29 2.73 12.31
N SER A 78 15.94 3.08 13.54
CA SER A 78 16.72 2.79 14.73
C SER A 78 15.82 2.46 15.92
N ALA A 79 16.25 1.51 16.76
CA ALA A 79 15.59 1.24 18.04
C ALA A 79 15.75 2.39 19.04
N GLU A 80 16.74 3.24 18.83
CA GLU A 80 16.99 4.44 19.64
C GLU A 80 16.25 5.66 19.08
N HIS A 81 15.46 5.50 18.00
CA HIS A 81 14.72 6.61 17.42
C HIS A 81 13.73 7.17 18.46
N PRO A 82 13.72 8.49 18.74
CA PRO A 82 13.01 9.08 19.88
C PRO A 82 11.52 8.74 19.92
N SER A 83 10.90 8.64 18.73
CA SER A 83 9.47 8.36 18.56
C SER A 83 9.07 6.91 18.80
N VAL A 84 10.01 5.96 18.90
CA VAL A 84 9.66 4.53 19.00
C VAL A 84 8.86 4.26 20.27
N SER A 85 9.33 4.76 21.41
CA SER A 85 8.64 4.55 22.69
C SER A 85 7.22 5.14 22.71
N SER A 86 7.02 6.34 22.15
CA SER A 86 5.72 7.00 22.07
C SER A 86 4.78 6.27 21.11
N LEU A 87 5.24 5.91 19.92
CA LEU A 87 4.44 5.20 18.91
C LEU A 87 3.96 3.83 19.44
N LEU A 88 4.83 3.09 20.13
CA LEU A 88 4.48 1.79 20.70
C LEU A 88 3.50 1.90 21.88
N ALA A 89 3.51 3.02 22.61
CA ALA A 89 2.53 3.28 23.66
C ALA A 89 1.13 3.56 23.07
N LEU A 90 1.07 4.26 21.93
CA LEU A 90 -0.18 4.64 21.27
C LEU A 90 -0.97 3.47 20.71
N GLY A 91 -0.31 2.36 20.34
CA GLY A 91 -1.04 1.17 19.89
C GLY A 91 -2.05 0.62 20.93
N ARG A 92 -1.93 1.02 22.19
CA ARG A 92 -2.83 0.57 23.28
C ARG A 92 -4.08 1.42 23.43
N VAL A 93 -4.17 2.54 22.72
CA VAL A 93 -5.32 3.44 22.76
C VAL A 93 -6.45 2.81 21.95
N GLN A 94 -7.67 2.87 22.48
CA GLN A 94 -8.86 2.49 21.73
C GLN A 94 -9.18 3.62 20.74
N THR A 95 -9.13 3.31 19.46
CA THR A 95 -9.25 4.29 18.37
C THR A 95 -9.95 3.64 17.17
N ASP A 96 -10.62 4.48 16.39
CA ASP A 96 -11.26 4.10 15.14
C ASP A 96 -10.33 4.26 13.92
N CYS A 97 -9.12 4.83 14.08
CA CYS A 97 -8.11 4.90 13.02
C CYS A 97 -7.46 3.54 12.75
N TYR A 98 -8.18 2.70 12.01
CA TYR A 98 -7.77 1.33 11.72
C TYR A 98 -6.43 1.22 10.99
N ILE A 99 -6.22 2.01 9.94
CA ILE A 99 -4.99 1.98 9.14
C ILE A 99 -3.76 2.47 9.93
N GLY A 100 -3.95 3.43 10.84
CA GLY A 100 -2.93 3.88 11.78
C GLY A 100 -2.58 2.78 12.79
N LEU A 101 -3.58 2.07 13.30
CA LEU A 101 -3.38 0.90 14.15
C LEU A 101 -2.62 -0.23 13.43
N CYS A 102 -2.93 -0.50 12.16
CA CYS A 102 -2.17 -1.46 11.34
C CYS A 102 -0.69 -1.06 11.23
N CYS A 103 -0.41 0.22 10.96
CA CYS A 103 0.96 0.75 10.95
C CYS A 103 1.69 0.52 12.28
N LEU A 104 1.04 0.87 13.40
CA LEU A 104 1.61 0.67 14.73
C LEU A 104 1.82 -0.82 15.04
N GLY A 105 0.94 -1.70 14.57
CA GLY A 105 1.08 -3.16 14.66
C GLY A 105 2.30 -3.69 13.91
N TYR A 106 2.50 -3.28 12.66
CA TYR A 106 3.70 -3.66 11.90
C TYR A 106 4.97 -3.09 12.52
N MET A 107 4.93 -1.85 13.01
CA MET A 107 6.04 -1.24 13.74
C MET A 107 6.37 -2.04 15.01
N ALA A 108 5.37 -2.45 15.78
CA ALA A 108 5.54 -3.28 16.97
C ALA A 108 6.31 -4.58 16.65
N LEU A 109 5.94 -5.26 15.57
CA LEU A 109 6.60 -6.49 15.13
C LEU A 109 8.09 -6.30 14.83
N LEU A 110 8.51 -5.13 14.33
CA LEU A 110 9.92 -4.82 14.07
C LEU A 110 10.80 -4.88 15.32
N PHE A 111 10.23 -4.61 16.50
CA PHE A 111 10.95 -4.53 17.78
C PHE A 111 10.79 -5.76 18.66
N MET A 112 9.97 -6.74 18.25
CA MET A 112 9.86 -8.02 18.94
C MET A 112 11.14 -8.85 18.77
N SER A 113 11.38 -9.79 19.70
CA SER A 113 12.40 -10.82 19.45
C SER A 113 11.99 -11.71 18.28
N PRO A 114 12.94 -12.31 17.54
CA PRO A 114 12.62 -13.19 16.41
C PRO A 114 11.58 -14.28 16.74
N GLU A 115 11.72 -14.90 17.91
CA GLU A 115 10.82 -15.97 18.36
C GLU A 115 9.40 -15.44 18.58
N LYS A 116 9.27 -14.27 19.21
CA LYS A 116 7.97 -13.62 19.48
C LYS A 116 7.33 -13.09 18.21
N ARG A 117 8.14 -12.49 17.32
CA ARG A 117 7.67 -12.00 16.03
C ARG A 117 7.16 -13.16 15.18
N SER A 118 7.89 -14.26 15.09
CA SER A 118 7.45 -15.45 14.37
C SER A 118 6.16 -16.00 14.98
N ALA A 119 6.09 -16.14 16.30
CA ALA A 119 4.86 -16.57 16.97
C ALA A 119 3.69 -15.61 16.72
N ALA A 120 3.92 -14.30 16.71
CA ALA A 120 2.91 -13.31 16.38
C ALA A 120 2.47 -13.43 14.92
N LEU A 121 3.39 -13.47 13.97
CA LEU A 121 3.04 -13.60 12.55
C LEU A 121 2.25 -14.90 12.29
N VAL A 122 2.66 -16.03 12.86
CA VAL A 122 1.97 -17.31 12.64
C VAL A 122 0.60 -17.38 13.32
N ASN A 123 0.48 -16.89 14.56
CA ASN A 123 -0.72 -17.11 15.39
C ASN A 123 -1.70 -15.94 15.39
N THR A 124 -1.38 -14.84 14.70
CA THR A 124 -2.21 -13.64 14.69
C THR A 124 -2.63 -13.31 13.28
N LEU A 125 -3.56 -12.38 13.17
CA LEU A 125 -4.09 -11.96 11.87
C LEU A 125 -2.97 -11.49 10.92
N PHE A 126 -1.89 -10.91 11.45
CA PHE A 126 -0.80 -10.37 10.64
C PHE A 126 -0.11 -11.38 9.70
N GLY A 127 -0.16 -12.67 10.00
CA GLY A 127 0.40 -13.69 9.10
C GLY A 127 -0.49 -14.89 8.85
N SER A 128 -1.69 -14.93 9.43
CA SER A 128 -2.69 -15.97 9.13
C SER A 128 -3.75 -15.53 8.13
N VAL A 129 -3.86 -14.22 7.83
CA VAL A 129 -4.81 -13.69 6.85
C VAL A 129 -4.11 -12.94 5.70
N PRO A 130 -4.72 -12.89 4.50
CA PRO A 130 -4.30 -12.06 3.37
C PRO A 130 -4.19 -10.58 3.68
N LEU A 131 -3.42 -9.83 2.87
CA LEU A 131 -3.29 -8.38 3.08
C LEU A 131 -4.65 -7.68 2.94
N TRP A 132 -5.46 -8.04 1.95
CA TRP A 132 -6.77 -7.42 1.72
C TRP A 132 -7.76 -7.65 2.86
N ASP A 133 -7.60 -8.73 3.64
CA ASP A 133 -8.37 -8.97 4.87
C ASP A 133 -7.86 -8.11 6.04
N GLN A 134 -6.57 -7.74 6.04
CA GLN A 134 -5.96 -6.88 7.05
C GLN A 134 -6.10 -5.39 6.74
N ILE A 135 -6.06 -5.01 5.47
CA ILE A 135 -6.17 -3.65 4.98
C ILE A 135 -7.12 -3.76 3.78
N PRO A 136 -8.41 -3.48 3.96
CA PRO A 136 -9.42 -3.67 2.92
C PRO A 136 -9.39 -2.53 1.88
N LEU A 137 -8.19 -2.22 1.39
CA LEU A 137 -7.89 -1.18 0.42
C LEU A 137 -7.02 -1.77 -0.68
N SER A 138 -7.18 -1.27 -1.91
CA SER A 138 -6.24 -1.60 -2.97
C SER A 138 -4.84 -1.07 -2.64
N TYR A 139 -3.82 -1.55 -3.36
CA TYR A 139 -2.46 -1.00 -3.18
C TYR A 139 -2.40 0.49 -3.48
N TRP A 140 -3.15 0.94 -4.50
CA TRP A 140 -3.25 2.35 -4.84
C TRP A 140 -3.89 3.19 -3.73
N ASP A 141 -5.02 2.73 -3.19
CA ASP A 141 -5.72 3.46 -2.12
C ASP A 141 -4.91 3.47 -0.82
N THR A 142 -4.17 2.39 -0.57
CA THR A 142 -3.21 2.31 0.54
C THR A 142 -2.09 3.35 0.39
N ILE A 143 -1.48 3.48 -0.80
CA ILE A 143 -0.49 4.54 -1.08
C ILE A 143 -1.10 5.93 -0.86
N HIS A 144 -2.32 6.14 -1.37
CA HIS A 144 -3.02 7.42 -1.28
C HIS A 144 -3.46 7.80 0.12
N SER A 145 -3.61 6.84 1.03
CA SER A 145 -3.89 7.09 2.45
C SER A 145 -2.75 7.81 3.20
N ARG A 146 -1.57 7.90 2.57
CA ARG A 146 -0.35 8.51 3.13
C ARG A 146 0.23 7.81 4.37
N TRP A 147 -0.33 6.68 4.75
CA TRP A 147 0.25 5.81 5.78
C TRP A 147 1.42 5.01 5.21
N PRO A 148 2.56 4.94 5.90
CA PRO A 148 3.75 4.34 5.32
C PRO A 148 3.80 2.82 5.54
N ILE A 149 2.73 2.15 5.12
CA ILE A 149 2.51 0.71 5.35
C ILE A 149 3.53 -0.10 4.57
N PHE A 150 3.76 0.23 3.30
CA PHE A 150 4.64 -0.56 2.46
C PHE A 150 6.10 -0.43 2.90
N GLY A 151 6.49 0.75 3.40
CA GLY A 151 7.78 0.92 4.06
C GLY A 151 7.95 0.04 5.32
N LEU A 152 6.92 -0.06 6.16
CA LEU A 152 6.96 -0.93 7.35
C LEU A 152 7.01 -2.43 6.97
N LEU A 153 6.21 -2.83 5.98
CA LEU A 153 6.19 -4.21 5.45
C LEU A 153 7.52 -4.61 4.82
N GLU A 154 8.17 -3.72 4.07
CA GLU A 154 9.51 -3.96 3.53
C GLU A 154 10.52 -4.23 4.65
N MET A 155 10.56 -3.36 5.66
CA MET A 155 11.46 -3.49 6.81
C MET A 155 11.22 -4.80 7.56
N LEU A 156 9.95 -5.18 7.74
CA LEU A 156 9.57 -6.40 8.43
C LEU A 156 9.96 -7.64 7.62
N GLY A 157 9.69 -7.64 6.31
CA GLY A 157 10.11 -8.71 5.39
C GLY A 157 11.64 -8.86 5.34
N LEU A 158 12.42 -7.77 5.43
CA LEU A 158 13.87 -7.83 5.53
C LEU A 158 14.36 -8.49 6.84
N GLN A 159 13.64 -8.33 7.94
CA GLN A 159 13.97 -9.01 9.20
C GLN A 159 13.57 -10.49 9.15
N VAL A 160 12.33 -10.79 8.75
CA VAL A 160 11.78 -12.14 8.70
C VAL A 160 12.63 -13.05 7.80
N ARG A 161 13.08 -12.57 6.63
CA ARG A 161 13.93 -13.36 5.72
C ARG A 161 15.30 -13.73 6.28
N LYS A 162 15.80 -13.01 7.29
CA LYS A 162 17.07 -13.31 7.96
C LYS A 162 16.90 -14.30 9.11
N GLU A 163 15.66 -14.63 9.48
CA GLU A 163 15.38 -15.51 10.61
C GLU A 163 15.43 -16.99 10.21
N PRO A 164 15.95 -17.87 11.09
CA PRO A 164 16.05 -19.31 10.80
C PRO A 164 14.69 -19.96 10.48
N MET A 165 13.61 -19.47 11.09
CA MET A 165 12.25 -20.02 10.97
C MET A 165 11.68 -19.89 9.54
N ALA A 166 12.13 -18.90 8.77
CA ALA A 166 11.66 -18.69 7.39
C ALA A 166 11.90 -19.93 6.51
N SER A 167 12.91 -20.76 6.82
CA SER A 167 13.19 -22.00 6.08
C SER A 167 12.13 -23.09 6.27
N SER A 168 11.48 -23.14 7.44
CA SER A 168 10.52 -24.19 7.82
C SER A 168 9.09 -23.93 7.35
N HIS A 169 8.73 -22.66 7.09
CA HIS A 169 7.40 -22.25 6.63
C HIS A 169 7.36 -21.82 5.15
N ARG A 170 8.40 -22.14 4.36
CA ARG A 170 8.46 -21.95 2.88
C ARG A 170 7.42 -22.79 2.09
N HIS A 171 6.30 -23.15 2.72
CA HIS A 171 5.19 -23.94 2.15
C HIS A 171 4.01 -23.07 1.71
N ALA A 172 4.20 -21.79 1.41
CA ALA A 172 3.49 -21.24 0.27
C ALA A 172 3.81 -22.15 -0.91
N ASP A 173 2.80 -22.75 -1.54
CA ASP A 173 2.98 -23.68 -2.66
C ASP A 173 4.09 -23.16 -3.56
N GLY A 174 5.24 -23.85 -3.56
CA GLY A 174 6.52 -23.27 -3.98
C GLY A 174 6.54 -22.71 -5.40
N CYS A 175 5.50 -22.92 -6.20
CA CYS A 175 5.35 -22.42 -7.56
C CYS A 175 5.42 -20.90 -7.71
N CYS A 176 5.06 -20.10 -6.69
CA CYS A 176 4.92 -18.65 -6.89
C CYS A 176 6.11 -17.79 -6.51
N ASP A 177 6.96 -18.26 -5.60
CA ASP A 177 8.16 -17.55 -5.15
C ASP A 177 9.44 -18.08 -5.81
N ARG A 178 9.36 -19.23 -6.49
CA ARG A 178 10.52 -19.85 -7.14
C ARG A 178 11.06 -18.99 -8.30
N LEU A 179 12.38 -18.98 -8.39
CA LEU A 179 13.14 -18.57 -9.55
C LEU A 179 13.38 -19.83 -10.41
N ASP A 180 12.34 -20.28 -11.11
CA ASP A 180 12.38 -21.58 -11.83
C ASP A 180 13.00 -21.48 -13.23
N SER A 181 13.18 -20.27 -13.76
CA SER A 181 13.72 -20.04 -15.09
C SER A 181 14.93 -19.10 -15.09
N ASP A 182 15.80 -19.24 -16.09
CA ASP A 182 16.90 -18.29 -16.33
C ASP A 182 16.37 -16.86 -16.49
N LEU A 183 15.18 -16.72 -17.09
CA LEU A 183 14.50 -15.45 -17.24
C LEU A 183 14.16 -14.82 -15.88
N ASP A 184 13.66 -15.60 -14.92
CA ASP A 184 13.38 -15.12 -13.55
C ASP A 184 14.64 -14.68 -12.83
N HIS A 185 15.72 -15.47 -12.91
CA HIS A 185 17.01 -15.12 -12.32
C HIS A 185 17.58 -13.83 -12.90
N VAL A 186 17.59 -13.70 -14.23
CA VAL A 186 18.09 -12.50 -14.92
C VAL A 186 17.24 -11.29 -14.57
N PHE A 187 15.91 -11.40 -14.68
CA PHE A 187 15.01 -10.29 -14.35
C PHE A 187 15.17 -9.87 -12.89
N ARG A 188 15.26 -10.85 -11.98
CA ARG A 188 15.48 -10.60 -10.56
C ARG A 188 16.76 -9.82 -10.30
N GLN A 189 17.87 -10.24 -10.90
CA GLN A 189 19.16 -9.57 -10.76
C GLN A 189 19.09 -8.13 -11.27
N ILE A 190 18.44 -7.90 -12.42
CA ILE A 190 18.27 -6.55 -12.96
C ILE A 190 17.43 -5.70 -11.99
N LEU A 191 16.33 -6.24 -11.48
CA LEU A 191 15.45 -5.56 -10.52
C LEU A 191 16.20 -5.16 -9.24
N ASP A 192 16.96 -6.07 -8.63
CA ASP A 192 17.77 -5.77 -7.44
C ASP A 192 18.80 -4.67 -7.69
N ASN A 193 19.48 -4.71 -8.85
CA ASN A 193 20.46 -3.67 -9.22
C ASN A 193 19.79 -2.29 -9.32
N HIS A 194 18.59 -2.21 -9.91
CA HIS A 194 17.85 -0.94 -10.01
C HIS A 194 17.36 -0.45 -8.65
N LEU A 195 16.83 -1.35 -7.82
CA LEU A 195 16.40 -1.00 -6.46
C LEU A 195 17.58 -0.50 -5.61
N SER A 196 18.74 -1.14 -5.69
CA SER A 196 19.93 -0.74 -4.92
C SER A 196 20.52 0.61 -5.32
N THR A 197 20.29 1.03 -6.57
CA THR A 197 20.78 2.31 -7.11
C THR A 197 19.74 3.43 -7.04
N GLY A 198 18.51 3.14 -6.60
CA GLY A 198 17.38 4.06 -6.67
C GLY A 198 16.90 4.36 -8.10
N ALA A 199 17.38 3.61 -9.09
CA ALA A 199 16.99 3.78 -10.48
C ALA A 199 15.64 3.09 -10.76
N SER A 200 14.82 3.65 -11.65
CA SER A 200 13.60 2.98 -12.11
C SER A 200 13.94 1.92 -13.16
N LEU A 201 13.21 0.81 -13.16
CA LEU A 201 13.42 -0.27 -14.11
C LEU A 201 12.98 0.15 -15.53
N PRO A 202 13.71 -0.20 -16.61
CA PRO A 202 13.30 0.12 -17.97
C PRO A 202 12.01 -0.59 -18.37
N ILE A 203 11.08 0.15 -18.99
CA ILE A 203 9.78 -0.38 -19.49
C ILE A 203 9.98 -1.58 -20.41
N ALA A 204 10.99 -1.53 -21.29
CA ALA A 204 11.27 -2.63 -22.21
C ALA A 204 11.64 -3.92 -21.47
N THR A 205 12.40 -3.82 -20.37
CA THR A 205 12.80 -4.97 -19.56
C THR A 205 11.62 -5.60 -18.84
N THR A 206 10.76 -4.79 -18.20
CA THR A 206 9.56 -5.29 -17.51
C THR A 206 8.56 -5.90 -18.48
N THR A 207 8.29 -5.22 -19.61
CA THR A 207 7.36 -5.69 -20.63
C THR A 207 7.82 -7.00 -21.26
N ARG A 208 9.13 -7.11 -21.56
CA ARG A 208 9.71 -8.35 -22.08
C ARG A 208 9.56 -9.50 -21.08
N TYR A 209 9.89 -9.27 -19.81
CA TYR A 209 9.73 -10.29 -18.77
C TYR A 209 8.26 -10.74 -18.65
N LEU A 210 7.31 -9.81 -18.61
CA LEU A 210 5.88 -10.12 -18.53
C LEU A 210 5.38 -10.93 -19.75
N ALA A 211 5.91 -10.65 -20.94
CA ALA A 211 5.55 -11.34 -22.17
C ALA A 211 6.17 -12.74 -22.29
N GLU A 212 7.43 -12.91 -21.83
CA GLU A 212 8.19 -14.16 -21.98
C GLU A 212 8.02 -15.11 -20.78
N SER A 213 7.61 -14.61 -19.61
CA SER A 213 7.43 -15.43 -18.41
C SER A 213 6.26 -16.42 -18.58
N SER A 214 6.59 -17.70 -18.53
CA SER A 214 5.66 -18.83 -18.66
C SER A 214 4.77 -19.05 -17.43
N SER A 215 5.15 -18.47 -16.29
CA SER A 215 4.42 -18.62 -15.02
C SER A 215 3.03 -18.01 -15.12
N ARG A 216 1.98 -18.77 -14.78
CA ARG A 216 0.60 -18.25 -14.80
C ARG A 216 0.33 -17.25 -13.68
N CYS A 217 0.89 -17.53 -12.51
CA CYS A 217 0.95 -16.65 -11.35
C CYS A 217 2.34 -16.76 -10.74
N SER A 218 2.98 -15.62 -10.44
CA SER A 218 4.23 -15.58 -9.69
C SER A 218 4.42 -14.22 -9.02
N PHE A 219 5.15 -14.21 -7.92
CA PHE A 219 5.62 -12.98 -7.27
C PHE A 219 6.58 -12.19 -8.17
N GLY A 220 7.22 -12.87 -9.13
CA GLY A 220 7.99 -12.22 -10.21
C GLY A 220 7.12 -11.36 -11.13
N LYS A 221 5.98 -11.89 -11.60
CA LYS A 221 5.02 -11.10 -12.40
C LYS A 221 4.42 -9.95 -11.59
N ALA A 222 4.10 -10.17 -10.32
CA ALA A 222 3.66 -9.11 -9.43
C ALA A 222 4.70 -7.97 -9.37
N SER A 223 5.97 -8.32 -9.13
CA SER A 223 7.08 -7.36 -9.08
C SER A 223 7.25 -6.61 -10.40
N ALA A 224 7.11 -7.29 -11.54
CA ALA A 224 7.23 -6.67 -12.86
C ALA A 224 6.10 -5.69 -13.17
N TYR A 225 4.85 -6.04 -12.82
CA TYR A 225 3.71 -5.14 -12.95
C TYR A 225 3.87 -3.90 -12.05
N LEU A 226 4.31 -4.08 -10.80
CA LEU A 226 4.54 -2.98 -9.87
C LEU A 226 5.68 -2.07 -10.32
N ALA A 227 6.78 -2.63 -10.84
CA ALA A 227 7.89 -1.84 -11.39
C ALA A 227 7.47 -1.04 -12.63
N LEU A 228 6.58 -1.60 -13.45
CA LEU A 228 6.01 -0.88 -14.58
C LEU A 228 5.08 0.25 -14.11
N ALA A 229 4.24 0.00 -13.11
CA ALA A 229 3.38 1.02 -12.51
C ALA A 229 4.20 2.19 -11.94
N GLU A 230 5.23 1.91 -11.14
CA GLU A 230 6.16 2.91 -10.62
C GLU A 230 6.71 3.80 -11.75
N ARG A 231 7.16 3.17 -12.84
CA ARG A 231 7.75 3.92 -13.95
C ARG A 231 6.76 4.83 -14.66
N LEU A 232 5.50 4.43 -14.74
CA LEU A 232 4.43 5.21 -15.38
C LEU A 232 3.97 6.39 -14.50
N LEU A 233 3.98 6.24 -13.17
CA LEU A 233 3.68 7.35 -12.26
C LEU A 233 4.74 8.45 -12.34
N LEU A 234 6.01 8.07 -12.43
CA LEU A 234 7.12 9.00 -12.60
C LEU A 234 7.08 9.80 -13.93
N ALA A 235 6.16 9.49 -14.84
CA ALA A 235 5.99 10.23 -16.08
C ALA A 235 5.04 11.43 -15.96
N ASP A 236 4.45 11.69 -14.78
CA ASP A 236 3.61 12.85 -14.47
C ASP A 236 2.53 13.13 -15.54
N SER A 237 1.79 12.09 -15.92
CA SER A 237 0.73 12.15 -16.92
C SER A 237 -0.51 11.45 -16.40
N SER A 238 -1.65 12.15 -16.37
CA SER A 238 -2.91 11.59 -15.87
C SER A 238 -3.36 10.31 -16.56
N ILE A 239 -3.09 10.17 -17.87
CA ILE A 239 -3.36 8.95 -18.64
C ILE A 239 -2.47 7.81 -18.16
N LEU A 240 -1.19 8.11 -17.92
CA LEU A 240 -0.23 7.13 -17.42
C LEU A 240 -0.47 6.78 -15.95
N THR A 241 -1.02 7.70 -15.16
CA THR A 241 -1.49 7.43 -13.79
C THR A 241 -2.57 6.36 -13.80
N GLN A 242 -3.59 6.46 -14.66
CA GLN A 242 -4.61 5.42 -14.73
C GLN A 242 -4.01 4.06 -15.15
N ALA A 243 -3.15 4.05 -16.16
CA ALA A 243 -2.45 2.82 -16.55
C ALA A 243 -1.60 2.24 -15.39
N ALA A 244 -0.95 3.10 -14.60
CA ALA A 244 -0.19 2.66 -13.43
C ALA A 244 -1.10 2.00 -12.37
N LYS A 245 -2.28 2.57 -12.10
CA LYS A 245 -3.27 1.94 -11.21
C LYS A 245 -3.68 0.55 -11.70
N ASP A 246 -3.96 0.44 -13.00
CA ASP A 246 -4.34 -0.84 -13.61
C ASP A 246 -3.20 -1.88 -13.49
N PHE A 247 -1.94 -1.46 -13.68
CA PHE A 247 -0.78 -2.32 -13.46
C PHE A 247 -0.57 -2.68 -12.00
N MET A 248 -0.81 -1.77 -11.04
CA MET A 248 -0.79 -2.14 -9.62
C MET A 248 -1.86 -3.17 -9.28
N ALA A 249 -3.08 -2.97 -9.75
CA ALA A 249 -4.17 -3.92 -9.55
C ALA A 249 -3.86 -5.29 -10.17
N MET A 250 -3.19 -5.32 -11.33
CA MET A 250 -2.67 -6.57 -11.90
C MET A 250 -1.60 -7.21 -11.01
N GLY A 251 -0.68 -6.42 -10.45
CA GLY A 251 0.36 -6.90 -9.53
C GLY A 251 -0.23 -7.48 -8.25
N GLU A 252 -1.18 -6.78 -7.64
CA GLU A 252 -1.96 -7.23 -6.48
C GLU A 252 -2.68 -8.55 -6.79
N ALA A 253 -3.38 -8.63 -7.93
CA ALA A 253 -4.04 -9.86 -8.36
C ALA A 253 -3.07 -11.03 -8.59
N GLN A 254 -1.81 -10.77 -8.99
CA GLN A 254 -0.80 -11.83 -9.10
C GLN A 254 -0.39 -12.37 -7.72
N LEU A 255 -0.28 -11.50 -6.71
CA LEU A 255 0.01 -11.92 -5.34
C LEU A 255 -1.15 -12.73 -4.75
N ASP A 256 -2.39 -12.30 -4.95
CA ASP A 256 -3.57 -12.98 -4.40
C ASP A 256 -3.79 -14.37 -5.01
N ARG A 257 -3.58 -14.51 -6.32
CA ARG A 257 -3.79 -15.77 -7.05
C ARG A 257 -2.69 -16.80 -6.86
N CYS A 258 -1.64 -16.44 -6.13
CA CYS A 258 -0.42 -17.22 -6.07
C CYS A 258 -0.47 -18.45 -5.15
N ALA A 259 -1.56 -18.63 -4.40
CA ALA A 259 -1.81 -19.85 -3.64
C ALA A 259 -3.01 -20.59 -4.24
N VAL A 260 -2.78 -21.85 -4.63
CA VAL A 260 -3.83 -22.67 -5.25
C VAL A 260 -4.67 -23.29 -4.12
N GLY A 261 -5.90 -22.80 -3.94
CA GLY A 261 -6.83 -23.35 -2.94
C GLY A 261 -6.74 -22.70 -1.55
N ARG A 262 -5.89 -21.68 -1.37
CA ARG A 262 -5.93 -20.74 -0.24
C ARG A 262 -5.53 -19.35 -0.72
N ASN A 263 -5.79 -18.32 0.08
CA ASN A 263 -5.27 -16.98 -0.23
C ASN A 263 -3.82 -16.86 0.28
N VAL A 264 -2.99 -16.08 -0.42
CA VAL A 264 -1.63 -15.75 0.01
C VAL A 264 -1.70 -14.80 1.21
N THR A 265 -1.07 -15.18 2.30
CA THR A 265 -1.01 -14.37 3.52
C THR A 265 0.06 -13.30 3.41
N VAL A 266 -0.03 -12.28 4.25
CA VAL A 266 1.04 -11.28 4.39
C VAL A 266 2.37 -11.92 4.80
N PHE A 267 2.34 -12.99 5.58
CA PHE A 267 3.54 -13.72 5.97
C PHE A 267 4.20 -14.45 4.78
N ASP A 268 3.40 -15.08 3.92
CA ASP A 268 3.91 -15.66 2.66
C ASP A 268 4.59 -14.56 1.82
N GLN A 269 3.98 -13.37 1.75
CA GLN A 269 4.54 -12.22 1.04
C GLN A 269 5.81 -11.65 1.71
N MET A 270 5.94 -11.71 3.04
CA MET A 270 7.15 -11.25 3.76
C MET A 270 8.33 -12.19 3.59
N THR A 271 8.05 -13.49 3.43
CA THR A 271 9.09 -14.53 3.26
C THR A 271 9.55 -14.65 1.82
N SER A 272 8.78 -14.11 0.88
CA SER A 272 9.09 -14.01 -0.54
C SER A 272 10.50 -13.48 -0.82
N GLU A 273 11.21 -14.12 -1.73
CA GLU A 273 12.48 -13.60 -2.20
C GLU A 273 12.24 -12.30 -3.00
N TRP A 274 11.18 -12.22 -3.82
CA TRP A 274 10.74 -11.07 -4.66
C TRP A 274 10.61 -9.73 -3.91
N PRO A 275 11.12 -8.59 -4.44
CA PRO A 275 11.26 -7.35 -3.70
C PRO A 275 10.08 -6.40 -3.93
N PHE A 276 8.85 -6.91 -4.06
CA PHE A 276 7.69 -6.08 -4.39
C PHE A 276 7.36 -5.04 -3.30
N TRP A 277 7.63 -5.34 -2.03
CA TRP A 277 7.52 -4.34 -0.96
C TRP A 277 8.46 -3.14 -1.16
N SER A 278 9.68 -3.39 -1.63
CA SER A 278 10.63 -2.31 -1.96
C SER A 278 10.13 -1.44 -3.11
N ILE A 279 9.49 -2.04 -4.11
CA ILE A 279 8.88 -1.30 -5.21
C ILE A 279 7.70 -0.45 -4.70
N LEU A 280 6.79 -1.05 -3.93
CA LEU A 280 5.62 -0.36 -3.37
C LEU A 280 6.02 0.79 -2.44
N ARG A 281 7.04 0.61 -1.60
CA ARG A 281 7.60 1.68 -0.78
C ARG A 281 8.12 2.85 -1.63
N ARG A 282 8.78 2.58 -2.76
CA ARG A 282 9.25 3.65 -3.65
C ARG A 282 8.08 4.42 -4.25
N VAL A 283 7.06 3.72 -4.72
CA VAL A 283 5.82 4.36 -5.20
C VAL A 283 5.17 5.21 -4.10
N GLU A 284 5.04 4.65 -2.90
CA GLU A 284 4.54 5.35 -1.71
C GLU A 284 5.33 6.64 -1.44
N ALA A 285 6.66 6.58 -1.48
CA ALA A 285 7.52 7.75 -1.26
C ALA A 285 7.39 8.82 -2.36
N GLU A 286 7.28 8.43 -3.63
CA GLU A 286 7.18 9.36 -4.77
C GLU A 286 5.83 10.08 -4.79
N GLU A 287 4.73 9.37 -4.58
CA GLU A 287 3.38 9.97 -4.51
C GLU A 287 3.28 11.00 -3.38
N HIS A 288 3.93 10.75 -2.24
CA HIS A 288 3.93 11.68 -1.11
C HIS A 288 4.76 12.95 -1.38
N VAL A 289 5.73 12.88 -2.29
CA VAL A 289 6.52 14.05 -2.72
C VAL A 289 5.77 14.89 -3.76
N GLN A 290 5.02 14.25 -4.65
CA GLN A 290 4.32 14.92 -5.75
C GLN A 290 3.05 15.63 -5.32
N LEU A 291 2.38 15.18 -4.26
CA LEU A 291 1.22 15.88 -3.72
C LEU A 291 1.68 17.26 -3.23
N PRO A 292 1.26 18.36 -3.89
CA PRO A 292 1.57 19.68 -3.37
C PRO A 292 1.01 19.71 -1.95
N SER A 293 1.89 19.99 -0.97
CA SER A 293 1.46 20.39 0.36
C SER A 293 0.46 21.49 0.11
N GLU A 294 -0.83 21.16 0.20
CA GLU A 294 -1.94 22.08 0.04
C GLU A 294 -1.87 22.96 1.30
N LYS A 295 -0.87 23.84 1.28
CA LYS A 295 -0.69 24.95 2.18
C LYS A 295 -2.06 25.57 2.29
N LEU A 296 -2.52 25.71 3.53
CA LEU A 296 -3.18 26.92 3.98
C LEU A 296 -3.92 27.61 2.84
N ARG A 297 -4.98 26.98 2.32
CA ARG A 297 -6.08 27.80 1.81
C ARG A 297 -6.62 28.43 3.06
N THR A 298 -6.06 29.58 3.43
CA THR A 298 -6.74 30.55 4.27
C THR A 298 -8.16 30.58 3.71
N PRO A 299 -9.19 30.25 4.51
CA PRO A 299 -10.55 30.35 4.02
C PRO A 299 -10.69 31.75 3.40
N PRO A 300 -11.31 31.88 2.22
CA PRO A 300 -11.45 33.19 1.60
C PRO A 300 -11.99 34.12 2.67
N GLN A 301 -11.20 35.13 3.05
CA GLN A 301 -11.69 36.17 3.93
C GLN A 301 -12.93 36.70 3.24
N TYR A 302 -14.09 36.40 3.82
CA TYR A 302 -15.36 36.89 3.35
C TYR A 302 -15.35 38.38 3.63
N VAL A 303 -14.78 39.15 2.69
CA VAL A 303 -14.95 40.59 2.67
C VAL A 303 -16.43 40.77 2.34
N SER A 304 -17.23 41.03 3.37
CA SER A 304 -18.65 41.35 3.21
C SER A 304 -18.77 42.40 2.11
N PRO A 305 -19.51 42.12 1.03
CA PRO A 305 -19.85 43.14 0.07
C PRO A 305 -20.74 44.15 0.81
N VAL A 306 -20.25 45.38 0.94
CA VAL A 306 -21.08 46.53 1.28
C VAL A 306 -22.14 46.60 0.18
N LEU A 307 -23.39 46.28 0.54
CA LEU A 307 -24.55 46.51 -0.31
C LEU A 307 -24.69 48.01 -0.53
N GLU A 308 -24.31 48.51 -1.70
CA GLU A 308 -24.92 49.70 -2.26
C GLU A 308 -26.23 49.32 -2.98
N PRO A 309 -27.32 50.10 -2.81
CA PRO A 309 -28.61 49.79 -3.41
C PRO A 309 -28.65 50.08 -4.93
N PRO A 310 -29.55 49.41 -5.68
CA PRO A 310 -29.48 49.29 -7.13
C PRO A 310 -30.10 50.47 -7.89
N GLY A 311 -29.31 51.04 -8.81
CA GLY A 311 -29.78 51.92 -9.88
C GLY A 311 -29.95 51.14 -11.20
N HIS A 312 -31.19 50.74 -11.48
CA HIS A 312 -31.85 50.68 -12.79
C HIS A 312 -31.03 50.89 -14.09
N LEU A 313 -30.96 49.86 -14.98
CA LEU A 313 -31.65 49.81 -16.30
C LEU A 313 -31.08 48.74 -17.26
N ALA A 314 -32.01 48.05 -17.95
CA ALA A 314 -31.98 47.48 -19.31
C ALA A 314 -30.75 46.65 -19.74
N GLY A 315 -30.83 45.43 -20.25
CA GLY A 315 -31.87 44.72 -21.00
C GLY A 315 -31.11 43.73 -21.88
N ARG A 316 -31.30 42.43 -21.68
CA ARG A 316 -30.51 41.36 -22.32
C ARG A 316 -30.87 41.18 -23.82
N PRO A 317 -29.89 40.75 -24.64
CA PRO A 317 -30.10 40.27 -26.00
C PRO A 317 -30.37 38.76 -26.00
N THR A 318 -31.03 38.22 -27.05
CA THR A 318 -30.84 36.82 -27.51
C THR A 318 -31.63 36.53 -28.78
N ARG A 319 -30.95 36.09 -29.84
CA ARG A 319 -31.13 34.76 -30.47
C ARG A 319 -30.25 34.64 -31.71
N GLY A 320 -29.22 33.82 -31.59
CA GLY A 320 -28.55 33.19 -32.73
C GLY A 320 -29.33 31.95 -33.19
N ARG A 321 -29.39 31.75 -34.50
CA ARG A 321 -29.85 30.54 -35.17
C ARG A 321 -29.09 30.45 -36.49
N TRP A 322 -28.40 29.34 -36.74
CA TRP A 322 -27.97 28.79 -38.05
C TRP A 322 -27.42 27.36 -37.81
N PRO A 323 -27.33 26.48 -38.84
CA PRO A 323 -28.09 25.23 -38.87
C PRO A 323 -27.22 23.96 -38.75
N GLN A 324 -27.89 22.84 -38.46
CA GLN A 324 -27.36 21.48 -38.63
C GLN A 324 -27.63 21.02 -40.06
N ASP A 325 -26.61 20.53 -40.76
CA ASP A 325 -26.73 19.61 -41.89
C ASP A 325 -25.38 18.93 -42.13
N VAL A 326 -25.23 17.66 -41.70
CA VAL A 326 -24.29 16.71 -42.31
C VAL A 326 -24.88 15.30 -42.18
N SER A 327 -25.61 14.86 -43.20
CA SER A 327 -25.97 13.46 -43.43
C SER A 327 -24.81 12.76 -44.13
N GLY A 328 -24.17 11.81 -43.44
CA GLY A 328 -23.11 10.95 -43.98
C GLY A 328 -23.66 9.71 -44.67
N SER A 329 -23.25 9.52 -45.92
CA SER A 329 -23.56 8.38 -46.79
C SER A 329 -22.68 7.16 -46.45
N ARG A 330 -23.28 5.98 -46.34
CA ARG A 330 -22.61 4.66 -46.33
C ARG A 330 -22.21 4.24 -47.76
N PRO A 331 -21.02 3.67 -47.99
CA PRO A 331 -20.78 2.81 -49.14
C PRO A 331 -20.97 1.32 -48.77
N SER A 332 -21.72 0.63 -49.63
CA SER A 332 -21.85 -0.82 -49.68
C SER A 332 -20.56 -1.48 -50.12
N ALA A 333 -20.25 -2.63 -49.51
CA ALA A 333 -19.24 -3.57 -50.00
C ALA A 333 -19.70 -4.20 -51.32
N ALA A 334 -18.78 -4.29 -52.28
CA ALA A 334 -18.93 -5.05 -53.50
C ALA A 334 -18.04 -6.29 -53.43
N GLU A 335 -18.63 -7.40 -53.85
CA GLU A 335 -18.02 -8.70 -54.10
C GLU A 335 -17.01 -8.64 -55.25
N GLY A 336 -15.99 -9.48 -55.16
CA GLY A 336 -14.97 -9.73 -56.18
C GLY A 336 -13.96 -10.75 -55.67
#